data_AF-A0A7Z1MXY2-F1
#
_entry.id   AF-A0A7Z1MXY2-F1
#
_cell.length_a   1.000
_cell.length_b   1.000
_cell.length_c   1.000
_cell.angle_alpha   90.00
_cell.angle_beta   90.00
_cell.angle_gamma   90.00
#
_symmetry.space_group_name_H-M   'P 1'
#
loop_
_entity.id
_entity.type
_entity.pdbx_description
1 polymer ?
#
loop_
_entity_poly.entity_id
_entity_poly.type
_entity_poly.pdbx_seq_one_letter_code
_entity_poly.pdbx_strand_id
1 'polypeptide(L)'
;GRVDYGAAHAAKYGHERYGKTYEGVYKDWKPGQKIHLVGHSMGGQTIRQLEELLRHGNPEEVEYQKQHGGEISPLFQGGHDNMVSSITTLGTPHNGTHASDLLGNEAIVRQLAYDVGKMYGNKDSRVDFGLEHWGLKQKPNESYIQYVKRVQNSKLWKSKDSGLHDLTRDGTTDLNRKTSLNPNIVYKTYTGESTHKTLAGK
;
A
#
# COMPACT_ATOMS: atom_id res chain seq x y z
N GLY A 1 8.11 7.33 -13.77
CA GLY A 1 7.80 6.05 -14.43
C GLY A 1 6.37 5.64 -14.18
N ARG A 2 5.91 4.57 -14.86
CA ARG A 2 4.59 3.97 -14.66
C ARG A 2 4.63 3.01 -13.47
N VAL A 3 3.64 3.08 -12.59
CA VAL A 3 3.49 2.12 -11.48
C VAL A 3 3.23 0.73 -12.05
N ASP A 4 4.01 -0.24 -11.59
CA ASP A 4 3.84 -1.68 -11.83
C ASP A 4 3.67 -2.37 -10.47
N TYR A 5 2.46 -2.86 -10.19
CA TYR A 5 2.12 -3.56 -8.95
C TYR A 5 2.63 -5.01 -8.94
N GLY A 6 3.17 -5.51 -10.05
CA GLY A 6 3.58 -6.90 -10.20
C GLY A 6 2.50 -7.75 -10.87
N ALA A 7 2.94 -8.68 -11.73
CA ALA A 7 2.03 -9.55 -12.47
C ALA A 7 1.42 -10.61 -11.58
N ALA A 8 2.21 -11.20 -10.67
CA ALA A 8 1.75 -12.22 -9.75
C ALA A 8 0.73 -11.64 -8.75
N HIS A 9 1.07 -10.50 -8.14
CA HIS A 9 0.23 -9.77 -7.20
C HIS A 9 -1.10 -9.36 -7.85
N ALA A 10 -1.05 -8.72 -9.01
CA ALA A 10 -2.25 -8.29 -9.73
C ALA A 10 -3.16 -9.47 -10.11
N ALA A 11 -2.58 -10.60 -10.56
CA ALA A 11 -3.33 -11.81 -10.88
C ALA A 11 -4.00 -12.42 -9.62
N LYS A 12 -3.26 -12.49 -8.52
CA LYS A 12 -3.72 -13.04 -7.23
C LYS A 12 -4.89 -12.24 -6.66
N TYR A 13 -4.76 -10.93 -6.60
CA TYR A 13 -5.77 -10.05 -6.00
C TYR A 13 -6.85 -9.60 -6.98
N GLY A 14 -6.61 -9.75 -8.29
CA GLY A 14 -7.55 -9.44 -9.36
C GLY A 14 -7.83 -7.96 -9.52
N HIS A 15 -6.76 -7.18 -9.63
CA HIS A 15 -6.79 -5.76 -9.98
C HIS A 15 -5.82 -5.49 -11.14
N GLU A 16 -5.82 -4.28 -11.69
CA GLU A 16 -4.91 -3.89 -12.79
C GLU A 16 -3.45 -3.96 -12.35
N ARG A 17 -2.57 -4.53 -13.19
CA ARG A 17 -1.13 -4.59 -12.94
C ARG A 17 -0.49 -3.20 -12.94
N TYR A 18 -0.93 -2.33 -13.84
CA TYR A 18 -0.32 -1.02 -14.01
C TYR A 18 -1.21 0.09 -13.49
N GLY A 19 -0.61 0.99 -12.71
CA GLY A 19 -1.26 2.18 -12.19
C GLY A 19 -0.90 3.44 -12.98
N LYS A 20 -0.92 4.56 -12.26
CA LYS A 20 -0.57 5.89 -12.76
C LYS A 20 0.89 5.99 -13.20
N THR A 21 1.18 7.03 -13.98
CA THR A 21 2.54 7.44 -14.30
C THR A 21 2.89 8.69 -13.51
N TYR A 22 4.07 8.67 -12.88
CA TYR A 22 4.63 9.81 -12.15
C TYR A 22 5.85 10.35 -12.87
N GLU A 23 6.03 11.67 -12.88
CA GLU A 23 7.23 12.33 -13.41
C GLU A 23 8.51 11.87 -12.69
N GLY A 24 8.41 11.61 -11.38
CA GLY A 24 9.53 11.26 -10.53
C GLY A 24 10.23 12.50 -10.00
N VAL A 25 10.17 12.70 -8.68
CA VAL A 25 10.76 13.86 -8.00
C VAL A 25 12.28 13.75 -7.82
N TYR A 26 12.81 12.53 -7.83
CA TYR A 26 14.24 12.26 -7.80
C TYR A 26 14.60 11.17 -8.82
N LYS A 27 14.89 11.58 -10.06
CA LYS A 27 15.04 10.68 -11.21
C LYS A 27 16.33 9.86 -11.16
N ASP A 28 17.37 10.38 -10.50
CA ASP A 28 18.67 9.72 -10.36
C ASP A 28 18.79 8.86 -9.08
N TRP A 29 17.67 8.56 -8.43
CA TRP A 29 17.65 7.74 -7.22
C TRP A 29 18.08 6.29 -7.53
N LYS A 30 19.24 5.89 -7.01
CA LYS A 30 19.91 4.59 -7.25
C LYS A 30 20.88 4.29 -6.10
N PRO A 31 21.46 3.07 -5.99
CA PRO A 31 22.42 2.75 -4.95
C PRO A 31 23.54 3.79 -4.82
N GLY A 32 23.82 4.22 -3.58
CA GLY A 32 24.76 5.30 -3.26
C GLY A 32 24.13 6.70 -3.19
N GLN A 33 22.95 6.90 -3.78
CA GLN A 33 22.17 8.14 -3.68
C GLN A 33 21.08 7.97 -2.62
N LYS A 34 21.45 8.11 -1.34
CA LYS A 34 20.54 7.80 -0.23
C LYS A 34 19.51 8.91 0.02
N ILE A 35 18.33 8.52 0.48
CA ILE A 35 17.27 9.43 0.97
C ILE A 35 16.89 9.15 2.42
N HIS A 36 16.29 10.13 3.08
CA HIS A 36 15.65 9.98 4.38
C HIS A 36 14.14 9.81 4.20
N LEU A 37 13.57 8.77 4.79
CA LEU A 37 12.15 8.48 4.69
C LEU A 37 11.47 8.75 6.05
N VAL A 38 10.49 9.65 6.04
CA VAL A 38 9.70 9.99 7.23
C VAL A 38 8.25 9.59 6.99
N GLY A 39 7.75 8.63 7.77
CA GLY A 39 6.41 8.09 7.65
C GLY A 39 5.53 8.45 8.84
N HIS A 40 4.41 9.11 8.59
CA HIS A 40 3.35 9.28 9.58
C HIS A 40 2.30 8.16 9.46
N SER A 41 1.83 7.64 10.59
CA SER A 41 0.79 6.60 10.64
C SER A 41 1.14 5.40 9.73
N MET A 42 0.23 4.95 8.85
CA MET A 42 0.46 3.85 7.90
C MET A 42 1.69 4.06 7.02
N GLY A 43 2.10 5.30 6.74
CA GLY A 43 3.27 5.59 5.91
C GLY A 43 4.57 4.97 6.43
N GLY A 44 4.70 4.75 7.75
CA GLY A 44 5.84 4.04 8.32
C GLY A 44 5.87 2.55 7.97
N GLN A 45 4.72 1.90 7.81
CA GLN A 45 4.63 0.51 7.29
C GLN A 45 5.00 0.48 5.81
N THR A 46 4.48 1.42 5.01
CA THR A 46 4.80 1.53 3.58
C THR A 46 6.30 1.72 3.33
N ILE A 47 6.96 2.58 4.10
CA ILE A 47 8.41 2.82 3.98
C ILE A 47 9.22 1.54 4.27
N ARG A 48 8.85 0.78 5.29
CA ARG A 48 9.52 -0.50 5.62
C ARG A 48 9.34 -1.52 4.49
N GLN A 49 8.15 -1.62 3.93
CA GLN A 49 7.88 -2.53 2.82
C GLN A 49 8.63 -2.11 1.54
N LEU A 50 8.70 -0.81 1.25
CA LEU A 50 9.50 -0.29 0.13
C LEU A 50 10.98 -0.66 0.29
N GLU A 51 11.57 -0.46 1.47
CA GLU A 51 12.97 -0.82 1.72
C GLU A 51 13.22 -2.31 1.57
N GLU A 52 12.33 -3.15 2.12
CA GLU A 52 12.44 -4.60 1.98
C GLU A 52 12.40 -5.02 0.49
N LEU A 53 11.47 -4.46 -0.28
CA LEU A 53 11.37 -4.72 -1.72
C LEU A 53 12.61 -4.23 -2.48
N LEU A 54 13.15 -3.05 -2.16
CA LEU A 54 14.39 -2.58 -2.79
C LEU A 54 15.55 -3.55 -2.55
N ARG A 55 15.69 -4.04 -1.31
CA ARG A 55 16.81 -4.89 -0.91
C ARG A 55 16.66 -6.32 -1.43
N HIS A 56 15.48 -6.91 -1.26
CA HIS A 56 15.24 -8.34 -1.50
C HIS A 56 14.36 -8.66 -2.71
N GLY A 57 13.69 -7.66 -3.28
CA GLY A 57 12.75 -7.88 -4.37
C GLY A 57 11.49 -8.61 -3.89
N ASN A 58 10.82 -9.27 -4.83
CA ASN A 58 9.69 -10.15 -4.55
C ASN A 58 9.88 -11.49 -5.28
N PRO A 59 10.21 -12.57 -4.54
CA PRO A 59 10.40 -13.90 -5.14
C PRO A 59 9.16 -14.44 -5.89
N GLU A 60 7.94 -14.09 -5.46
CA GLU A 60 6.69 -14.51 -6.13
C GLU A 60 6.62 -13.90 -7.54
N GLU A 61 7.00 -12.63 -7.70
CA GLU A 61 7.05 -11.96 -9.00
C GLU A 61 8.17 -12.50 -9.90
N VAL A 62 9.35 -12.76 -9.32
CA VAL A 62 10.48 -13.35 -10.05
C VAL A 62 10.11 -14.73 -10.60
N GLU A 63 9.48 -15.56 -9.78
CA GLU A 63 9.05 -16.90 -10.20
C GLU A 63 7.92 -16.84 -11.22
N TYR A 64 6.95 -15.96 -11.02
CA TYR A 64 5.86 -15.76 -11.98
C TYR A 64 6.39 -15.33 -13.35
N GLN A 65 7.36 -14.41 -13.40
CA GLN A 65 7.98 -13.96 -14.64
C GLN A 65 8.79 -15.08 -15.33
N LYS A 66 9.49 -15.95 -14.58
CA LYS A 66 10.17 -17.11 -15.17
C LYS A 66 9.19 -18.08 -15.84
N GLN A 67 8.03 -18.29 -15.22
CA GLN A 67 7.02 -19.23 -15.70
C GLN A 67 6.21 -18.69 -16.88
N HIS A 68 5.88 -17.39 -16.87
CA HIS A 68 4.95 -16.78 -17.83
C HIS A 68 5.63 -15.85 -18.84
N GLY A 69 6.93 -15.57 -18.68
CA GLY A 69 7.66 -14.58 -19.46
C GLY A 69 7.23 -13.14 -19.19
N GLY A 70 7.62 -12.24 -20.09
CA GLY A 70 7.30 -10.81 -20.00
C GLY A 70 8.24 -10.00 -19.11
N GLU A 71 7.88 -8.74 -18.90
CA GLU A 71 8.67 -7.77 -18.13
C GLU A 71 8.43 -7.91 -16.62
N ILE A 72 9.46 -7.59 -15.83
CA ILE A 72 9.39 -7.48 -14.37
C ILE A 72 10.01 -6.15 -13.93
N SER A 73 9.29 -5.42 -13.07
CA SER A 73 9.80 -4.17 -12.48
C SER A 73 11.13 -4.40 -11.76
N PRO A 74 12.13 -3.50 -11.92
CA PRO A 74 13.40 -3.58 -11.19
C PRO A 74 13.22 -3.67 -9.68
N LEU A 75 12.16 -3.07 -9.13
CA LEU A 75 11.83 -3.15 -7.71
C LEU A 75 11.68 -4.60 -7.22
N PHE A 76 11.07 -5.48 -8.03
CA PHE A 76 10.84 -6.87 -7.64
C PHE A 76 12.05 -7.77 -7.86
N GLN A 77 13.09 -7.27 -8.52
CA GLN A 77 14.35 -8.02 -8.73
C GLN A 77 15.27 -7.92 -7.50
N GLY A 78 15.07 -6.92 -6.63
CA GLY A 78 15.91 -6.67 -5.46
C GLY A 78 17.33 -6.18 -5.82
N GLY A 79 18.24 -6.18 -4.85
CA GLY A 79 19.64 -5.78 -5.04
C GLY A 79 19.86 -4.26 -5.06
N HIS A 80 18.87 -3.46 -4.66
CA HIS A 80 18.91 -2.00 -4.65
C HIS A 80 19.22 -1.45 -3.24
N ASP A 81 20.21 -2.03 -2.57
CA ASP A 81 20.64 -1.57 -1.24
C ASP A 81 21.35 -0.20 -1.33
N ASN A 82 21.63 0.43 -0.19
CA ASN A 82 22.25 1.75 -0.09
C ASN A 82 21.48 2.88 -0.79
N MET A 83 20.16 2.76 -0.88
CA MET A 83 19.25 3.81 -1.40
C MET A 83 18.50 4.57 -0.29
N VAL A 84 18.47 4.03 0.92
CA VAL A 84 17.83 4.64 2.10
C VAL A 84 18.88 4.86 3.19
N SER A 85 18.90 6.04 3.80
CA SER A 85 19.80 6.38 4.91
C SER A 85 19.11 6.24 6.27
N SER A 86 17.83 6.62 6.36
CA SER A 86 17.08 6.53 7.62
C SER A 86 15.60 6.28 7.37
N ILE A 87 14.98 5.59 8.32
CA ILE A 87 13.53 5.41 8.41
C ILE A 87 13.07 5.97 9.75
N THR A 88 12.33 7.08 9.70
CA THR A 88 11.74 7.72 10.87
C THR A 88 10.23 7.57 10.83
N THR A 89 9.61 7.07 11.89
CA THR A 89 8.15 6.87 11.96
C THR A 89 7.51 7.71 13.06
N LEU A 90 6.30 8.22 12.79
CA LEU A 90 5.53 9.10 13.67
C LEU A 90 4.13 8.50 13.87
N GLY A 91 3.83 8.00 15.07
CA GLY A 91 2.53 7.40 15.38
C GLY A 91 2.16 6.21 14.49
N THR A 92 3.16 5.50 13.95
CA THR A 92 2.93 4.35 13.06
C THR A 92 2.42 3.14 13.85
N PRO A 93 1.33 2.48 13.41
CA PRO A 93 0.81 1.29 14.06
C PRO A 93 1.66 0.06 13.69
N HIS A 94 2.91 0.01 14.16
CA HIS A 94 3.85 -1.08 13.86
C HIS A 94 3.38 -2.47 14.33
N ASN A 95 2.35 -2.53 15.18
CA ASN A 95 1.72 -3.76 15.67
C ASN A 95 0.20 -3.78 15.38
N GLY A 96 -0.27 -2.98 14.42
CA GLY A 96 -1.68 -2.77 14.13
C GLY A 96 -2.39 -1.92 15.19
N THR A 97 -3.70 -1.74 15.02
CA THR A 97 -4.53 -0.99 15.97
C THR A 97 -5.87 -1.69 16.19
N HIS A 98 -6.30 -1.76 17.45
CA HIS A 98 -7.65 -2.23 17.80
C HIS A 98 -8.75 -1.42 17.12
N ALA A 99 -8.49 -0.15 16.77
CA ALA A 99 -9.43 0.65 16.02
C ALA A 99 -9.70 0.07 14.62
N SER A 100 -8.70 -0.54 13.97
CA SER A 100 -8.93 -1.21 12.68
C SER A 100 -9.61 -2.55 12.88
N ASP A 101 -9.16 -3.33 13.86
CA ASP A 101 -9.76 -4.64 14.18
C ASP A 101 -11.25 -4.56 14.51
N LEU A 102 -11.66 -3.55 15.29
CA LEU A 102 -13.02 -3.45 15.84
C LEU A 102 -13.95 -2.51 15.07
N LEU A 103 -13.41 -1.59 14.27
CA LEU A 103 -14.21 -0.56 13.60
C LEU A 103 -13.80 -0.38 12.14
N GLY A 104 -12.52 -0.14 11.83
CA GLY A 104 -12.05 0.24 10.50
C GLY A 104 -12.13 -0.87 9.44
N ASN A 105 -11.95 -2.13 9.83
CA ASN A 105 -11.96 -3.29 8.93
C ASN A 105 -13.26 -4.09 9.00
N GLU A 106 -14.23 -3.67 9.80
CA GLU A 106 -15.59 -4.22 9.82
C GLU A 106 -16.22 -4.08 8.44
N ALA A 107 -16.96 -5.10 8.01
CA ALA A 107 -17.46 -5.19 6.64
C ALA A 107 -18.27 -3.95 6.22
N ILE A 108 -19.06 -3.39 7.15
CA ILE A 108 -19.88 -2.20 6.94
C ILE A 108 -19.03 -0.94 6.76
N VAL A 109 -17.96 -0.77 7.55
CA VAL A 109 -17.09 0.41 7.47
C VAL A 109 -16.23 0.38 6.23
N ARG A 110 -15.68 -0.79 5.86
CA ARG A 110 -14.96 -0.95 4.58
C ARG A 110 -15.89 -0.66 3.40
N GLN A 111 -17.11 -1.18 3.45
CA GLN A 111 -18.11 -0.96 2.40
C GLN A 111 -18.40 0.54 2.23
N LEU A 112 -18.63 1.27 3.34
CA LEU A 112 -18.84 2.71 3.30
C LEU A 112 -17.62 3.47 2.73
N ALA A 113 -16.41 3.12 3.17
CA ALA A 113 -15.19 3.75 2.67
C ALA A 113 -15.00 3.55 1.16
N TYR A 114 -15.22 2.32 0.67
CA TYR A 114 -15.12 2.00 -0.75
C TYR A 114 -16.29 2.57 -1.57
N ASP A 115 -17.47 2.73 -0.99
CA ASP A 115 -18.60 3.41 -1.64
C ASP A 115 -18.34 4.90 -1.81
N VAL A 116 -17.69 5.55 -0.83
CA VAL A 116 -17.18 6.92 -0.98
C VAL A 116 -16.13 6.96 -2.08
N GLY A 117 -15.17 6.03 -2.08
CA GLY A 117 -14.16 5.92 -3.15
C GLY A 117 -14.78 5.76 -4.55
N LYS A 118 -15.81 4.93 -4.67
CA LYS A 118 -16.59 4.74 -5.90
C LYS A 118 -17.33 6.01 -6.31
N MET A 119 -17.94 6.73 -5.37
CA MET A 119 -18.62 8.00 -5.66
C MET A 119 -17.65 9.02 -6.25
N TYR A 120 -16.47 9.19 -5.65
CA TYR A 120 -15.43 10.10 -6.14
C TYR A 120 -14.60 9.55 -7.30
N GLY A 121 -14.79 8.29 -7.68
CA GLY A 121 -14.20 7.71 -8.89
C GLY A 121 -14.89 8.15 -10.19
N ASN A 122 -15.94 8.98 -10.11
CA ASN A 122 -16.61 9.52 -11.29
C ASN A 122 -15.67 10.43 -12.12
N LYS A 123 -16.02 10.64 -13.39
CA LYS A 123 -15.15 11.34 -14.37
C LYS A 123 -15.01 12.84 -14.12
N ASP A 124 -15.93 13.44 -13.37
CA ASP A 124 -15.97 14.88 -13.07
C ASP A 124 -15.29 15.21 -11.72
N SER A 125 -14.99 14.19 -10.91
CA SER A 125 -14.30 14.31 -9.63
C SER A 125 -12.83 14.66 -9.80
N ARG A 126 -12.37 15.60 -8.97
CA ARG A 126 -10.95 15.96 -8.81
C ARG A 126 -10.28 15.24 -7.63
N VAL A 127 -11.05 14.46 -6.86
CA VAL A 127 -10.55 13.71 -5.71
C VAL A 127 -10.21 12.30 -6.16
N ASP A 128 -9.05 11.81 -5.74
CA ASP A 128 -8.63 10.43 -5.98
C ASP A 128 -8.20 9.76 -4.67
N PHE A 129 -8.86 8.64 -4.37
CA PHE A 129 -8.60 7.79 -3.21
C PHE A 129 -7.56 6.70 -3.45
N GLY A 130 -6.95 6.64 -4.65
CA GLY A 130 -5.92 5.67 -5.01
C GLY A 130 -6.46 4.30 -5.40
N LEU A 131 -7.75 4.18 -5.74
CA LEU A 131 -8.43 2.90 -6.02
C LEU A 131 -8.65 2.63 -7.51
N GLU A 132 -8.03 3.42 -8.40
CA GLU A 132 -8.22 3.28 -9.86
C GLU A 132 -7.85 1.88 -10.37
N HIS A 133 -6.82 1.25 -9.79
CA HIS A 133 -6.38 -0.11 -10.14
C HIS A 133 -7.44 -1.19 -9.84
N TRP A 134 -8.36 -0.93 -8.91
CA TRP A 134 -9.54 -1.77 -8.64
C TRP A 134 -10.70 -1.53 -9.61
N GLY A 135 -10.49 -0.68 -10.62
CA GLY A 135 -11.51 -0.24 -11.57
C GLY A 135 -12.36 0.93 -11.09
N LEU A 136 -12.07 1.54 -9.93
CA LEU A 136 -12.84 2.67 -9.37
C LEU A 136 -12.48 4.01 -10.04
N LYS A 137 -12.47 4.01 -11.38
CA LYS A 137 -12.42 5.22 -12.21
C LYS A 137 -13.41 5.08 -13.36
N GLN A 138 -14.32 6.03 -13.49
CA GLN A 138 -15.27 6.10 -14.60
C GLN A 138 -14.52 6.48 -15.88
N LYS A 139 -14.74 5.72 -16.95
CA LYS A 139 -14.11 5.99 -18.25
C LYS A 139 -14.78 7.20 -18.92
N PRO A 140 -14.08 7.95 -19.81
CA PRO A 140 -14.64 9.15 -20.45
C PRO A 140 -16.00 8.93 -21.13
N ASN A 141 -16.14 7.79 -21.83
CA ASN A 141 -17.33 7.41 -22.60
C ASN A 141 -18.26 6.44 -21.84
N GLU A 142 -18.11 6.30 -20.53
CA GLU A 142 -18.92 5.43 -19.69
C GLU A 142 -19.98 6.26 -18.96
N SER A 143 -21.25 5.86 -19.05
CA SER A 143 -22.31 6.43 -18.20
C SER A 143 -22.12 6.01 -16.74
N TYR A 144 -22.65 6.79 -15.80
CA TYR A 144 -22.50 6.47 -14.38
C TYR A 144 -23.11 5.10 -14.01
N ILE A 145 -24.22 4.70 -14.66
CA ILE A 145 -24.84 3.39 -14.45
C ILE A 145 -23.92 2.26 -14.93
N GLN A 146 -23.28 2.41 -16.09
CA GLN A 146 -22.31 1.43 -16.60
C GLN A 146 -21.10 1.31 -15.65
N TYR A 147 -20.61 2.45 -15.15
CA TYR A 147 -19.54 2.50 -14.17
C TYR A 147 -19.88 1.72 -12.89
N VAL A 148 -21.05 2.00 -12.28
CA VAL A 148 -21.50 1.31 -11.07
C VAL A 148 -21.64 -0.20 -11.33
N LYS A 149 -22.25 -0.60 -12.45
CA LYS A 149 -22.43 -2.02 -12.80
C LYS A 149 -21.10 -2.75 -12.99
N ARG A 150 -20.09 -2.09 -13.57
CA ARG A 150 -18.74 -2.64 -13.72
C ARG A 150 -18.04 -2.80 -12.37
N VAL A 151 -18.11 -1.78 -11.51
CA VAL A 151 -17.41 -1.74 -10.22
C VAL A 151 -18.04 -2.69 -9.18
N GLN A 152 -19.33 -2.99 -9.28
CA GLN A 152 -20.00 -3.98 -8.42
C GLN A 152 -19.33 -5.37 -8.44
N ASN A 153 -18.69 -5.75 -9.56
CA ASN A 153 -18.00 -7.03 -9.69
C ASN A 153 -16.52 -6.99 -9.29
N SER A 154 -16.01 -5.87 -8.80
CA SER A 154 -14.61 -5.74 -8.37
C SER A 154 -14.29 -6.67 -7.19
N LYS A 155 -13.09 -7.28 -7.17
CA LYS A 155 -12.65 -8.09 -6.03
C LYS A 155 -12.34 -7.24 -4.78
N LEU A 156 -12.21 -5.92 -4.92
CA LEU A 156 -11.94 -4.95 -3.84
C LEU A 156 -12.81 -5.21 -2.60
N TRP A 157 -14.12 -5.42 -2.79
CA TRP A 157 -15.11 -5.51 -1.71
C TRP A 157 -14.79 -6.59 -0.65
N LYS A 158 -14.06 -7.63 -1.06
CA LYS A 158 -13.68 -8.77 -0.22
C LYS A 158 -12.16 -8.95 -0.14
N SER A 159 -11.38 -8.06 -0.74
CA SER A 159 -9.93 -8.17 -0.81
C SER A 159 -9.28 -7.92 0.55
N LYS A 160 -8.17 -8.61 0.79
CA LYS A 160 -7.22 -8.28 1.86
C LYS A 160 -6.11 -7.33 1.41
N ASP A 161 -5.98 -7.12 0.09
CA ASP A 161 -5.05 -6.14 -0.48
C ASP A 161 -5.64 -4.73 -0.31
N SER A 162 -5.54 -4.22 0.92
CA SER A 162 -6.08 -2.93 1.31
C SER A 162 -5.41 -2.39 2.57
N GLY A 163 -5.29 -1.07 2.66
CA GLY A 163 -4.76 -0.44 3.86
C GLY A 163 -5.58 -0.69 5.12
N LEU A 164 -6.90 -0.89 5.01
CA LEU A 164 -7.75 -1.22 6.15
C LEU A 164 -7.38 -2.58 6.75
N HIS A 165 -7.10 -3.57 5.91
CA HIS A 165 -6.59 -4.87 6.35
C HIS A 165 -5.19 -4.75 6.97
N ASP A 166 -4.27 -4.03 6.32
CA ASP A 166 -2.88 -3.91 6.80
C ASP A 166 -2.76 -3.15 8.12
N LEU A 167 -3.74 -2.31 8.45
CA LEU A 167 -3.84 -1.62 9.75
C LEU A 167 -4.38 -2.51 10.88
N THR A 168 -4.93 -3.69 10.57
CA THR A 168 -5.28 -4.68 11.60
C THR A 168 -4.04 -5.27 12.25
N ARG A 169 -4.19 -5.84 13.46
CA ARG A 169 -3.07 -6.54 14.13
C ARG A 169 -2.57 -7.73 13.31
N ASP A 170 -3.46 -8.47 12.67
CA ASP A 170 -3.11 -9.62 11.83
C ASP A 170 -2.37 -9.19 10.56
N GLY A 171 -2.90 -8.20 9.83
CA GLY A 171 -2.27 -7.66 8.63
C GLY A 171 -0.88 -7.07 8.93
N THR A 172 -0.77 -6.32 10.03
CA THR A 172 0.53 -5.79 10.45
C THR A 172 1.49 -6.89 10.89
N THR A 173 1.01 -7.95 11.54
CA THR A 173 1.85 -9.10 11.93
C THR A 173 2.42 -9.81 10.70
N ASP A 174 1.61 -9.99 9.64
CA ASP A 174 2.07 -10.53 8.37
C ASP A 174 3.15 -9.63 7.72
N LEU A 175 2.93 -8.32 7.69
CA LEU A 175 3.93 -7.35 7.22
C LEU A 175 5.22 -7.44 8.05
N ASN A 176 5.13 -7.53 9.37
CA ASN A 176 6.30 -7.62 10.25
C ASN A 176 7.15 -8.88 9.98
N ARG A 177 6.51 -10.01 9.69
CA ARG A 177 7.19 -11.27 9.32
C ARG A 177 7.91 -11.19 7.98
N LYS A 178 7.50 -10.27 7.11
CA LYS A 178 8.04 -10.06 5.77
C LYS A 178 9.08 -8.94 5.71
N THR A 179 9.40 -8.28 6.83
CA THR A 179 10.39 -7.20 6.86
C THR A 179 11.51 -7.52 7.82
N SER A 180 12.73 -7.13 7.47
CA SER A 180 13.92 -7.31 8.30
C SER A 180 14.63 -5.96 8.58
N LEU A 181 15.48 -5.90 9.60
CA LEU A 181 16.29 -4.72 9.86
C LEU A 181 17.50 -4.70 8.92
N ASN A 182 17.73 -3.57 8.26
CA ASN A 182 18.93 -3.30 7.48
C ASN A 182 19.98 -2.64 8.39
N PRO A 183 21.16 -3.25 8.61
CA PRO A 183 22.18 -2.70 9.51
C PRO A 183 22.78 -1.37 9.04
N ASN A 184 22.55 -0.97 7.79
CA ASN A 184 23.05 0.27 7.20
C ASN A 184 22.05 1.44 7.29
N ILE A 185 20.90 1.24 7.94
CA ILE A 185 19.83 2.23 8.08
C ILE A 185 19.67 2.65 9.53
N VAL A 186 19.52 3.95 9.76
CA VAL A 186 19.13 4.50 11.06
C VAL A 186 17.62 4.47 11.22
N TYR A 187 17.13 3.77 12.24
CA TYR A 187 15.71 3.69 12.57
C TYR A 187 15.36 4.58 13.76
N LYS A 188 14.28 5.35 13.67
CA LYS A 188 13.75 6.17 14.76
C LYS A 188 12.23 6.11 14.79
N THR A 189 11.65 5.99 15.98
CA THR A 189 10.19 6.01 16.18
C THR A 189 9.80 7.10 17.15
N TYR A 190 8.72 7.82 16.86
CA TYR A 190 8.06 8.75 17.78
C TYR A 190 6.62 8.32 18.01
N THR A 191 6.20 8.34 19.27
CA THR A 191 4.86 7.96 19.71
C THR A 191 4.26 9.10 20.52
N GLY A 192 3.00 9.41 20.27
CA GLY A 192 2.20 10.32 21.10
C GLY A 192 1.13 9.55 21.86
N GLU A 193 0.86 9.98 23.09
CA GLU A 193 -0.30 9.53 23.88
C GLU A 193 -1.17 10.76 24.16
N SER A 194 -2.47 10.63 23.92
CA SER A 194 -3.46 11.70 24.15
C SER A 194 -4.63 11.19 25.01
N THR A 195 -4.35 10.25 25.90
CA THR A 195 -5.28 9.66 26.84
C THR A 195 -4.77 9.86 28.26
N HIS A 196 -5.66 9.86 29.25
CA HIS A 196 -5.30 9.84 30.66
C HIS A 196 -6.08 8.74 31.36
N LYS A 197 -5.47 8.13 32.38
CA LYS A 197 -6.14 7.09 33.17
C LYS A 197 -7.34 7.67 33.90
N THR A 198 -8.47 6.98 33.85
CA THR A 198 -9.59 7.23 34.77
C THR A 198 -9.35 6.53 36.12
N LEU A 199 -10.17 6.85 37.12
CA LEU A 199 -10.16 6.16 38.43
C LEU A 199 -10.41 4.64 38.31
N ALA A 200 -11.02 4.19 37.22
CA ALA A 200 -11.25 2.77 36.92
C ALA A 200 -10.07 2.10 36.18
N GLY A 201 -8.98 2.82 35.92
CA GLY A 201 -7.81 2.30 35.21
C GLY A 201 -8.00 2.08 33.71
N LYS A 202 -9.14 2.48 33.15
CA LYS A 202 -9.41 2.54 31.71
C LYS A 202 -9.26 3.96 31.18
#